data_AF-E0NTW4-F1
#
_entry.id   AF-E0NTW4-F1
#
_cell.length_a   1.000
_cell.length_b   1.000
_cell.length_c   1.000
_cell.angle_alpha   90.00
_cell.angle_beta   90.00
_cell.angle_gamma   90.00
#
_symmetry.space_group_name_H-M   'P 1'
#
loop_
_entity.id
_entity.type
_entity.pdbx_description
1 polymer ?
#
loop_
_entity_poly.entity_id
_entity_poly.type
_entity_poly.pdbx_seq_one_letter_code
_entity_poly.pdbx_strand_id
1 'polypeptide(L)'
;MEEKGMHTTTELHIDGYHRGEGFSIAHYAASLPVKEYVTDYRDEEKFIGFCKQCRRYGTTWTCPPYDFDTTRYIEAYRQAIIIGSKIVFNAEKRAACTTAEAAIKTAKTGMAQAFKVVTRFLRMLEKTYPDSICFLGTHCLLCGTLPCTRLKGLPCRHPDKVRHSLESVGFDIGKTTDRLLGIELKWSNDGSLVEYITVVTALFTNHDIDLSPYMR
;
A
#
# COMPACT_ATOMS: atom_id res chain seq x y z
N MET A 1 31.28 -5.64 6.92
CA MET A 1 29.95 -6.23 6.69
C MET A 1 29.10 -5.83 7.87
N GLU A 2 28.41 -4.70 7.78
CA GLU A 2 27.44 -4.29 8.80
C GLU A 2 26.20 -5.18 8.65
N GLU A 3 25.78 -5.82 9.74
CA GLU A 3 24.47 -6.44 9.85
C GLU A 3 23.42 -5.33 9.66
N LYS A 4 22.85 -5.22 8.46
CA LYS A 4 21.66 -4.39 8.25
C LYS A 4 20.58 -4.88 9.19
N GLY A 5 20.08 -3.98 10.04
CA GLY A 5 19.16 -4.28 11.13
C GLY A 5 18.04 -5.21 10.68
N MET A 6 17.93 -6.35 11.36
CA MET A 6 16.82 -7.27 11.15
C MET A 6 15.56 -6.64 11.74
N HIS A 7 14.81 -5.90 10.92
CA HIS A 7 13.52 -5.37 11.34
C HIS A 7 12.59 -6.53 11.70
N THR A 8 11.96 -6.45 12.87
CA THR A 8 11.01 -7.48 13.30
C THR A 8 9.71 -7.30 12.52
N THR A 9 9.40 -8.25 11.64
CA THR A 9 8.08 -8.36 11.02
C THR A 9 7.14 -9.09 11.97
N THR A 10 5.93 -8.57 12.17
CA THR A 10 4.90 -9.22 13.00
C THR A 10 3.60 -9.37 12.23
N GLU A 11 2.92 -10.51 12.39
CA GLU A 11 1.56 -10.69 11.87
C GLU A 11 0.57 -9.89 12.73
N LEU A 12 -0.33 -9.15 12.07
CA LEU A 12 -1.35 -8.35 12.72
C LEU A 12 -2.73 -9.03 12.64
N HIS A 13 -3.45 -9.01 13.76
CA HIS A 13 -4.89 -9.14 13.86
C HIS A 13 -5.56 -7.77 13.69
N ILE A 14 -6.13 -7.52 12.51
CA ILE A 14 -6.87 -6.29 12.20
C ILE A 14 -8.34 -6.64 11.97
N ASP A 15 -9.25 -6.17 12.82
CA ASP A 15 -10.68 -6.49 12.72
C ASP A 15 -11.25 -6.30 11.30
N GLY A 16 -11.76 -7.39 10.73
CA GLY A 16 -12.35 -7.36 9.40
C GLY A 16 -12.49 -8.72 8.73
N TYR A 17 -12.68 -8.67 7.41
CA TYR A 17 -12.88 -9.85 6.60
C TYR A 17 -11.53 -10.45 6.20
N HIS A 18 -11.17 -11.60 6.79
CA HIS A 18 -9.90 -12.28 6.56
C HIS A 18 -9.97 -13.46 5.57
N ARG A 19 -11.17 -13.81 5.08
CA ARG A 19 -11.38 -14.97 4.20
C ARG A 19 -12.47 -14.69 3.19
N GLY A 20 -12.13 -14.68 1.91
CA GLY A 20 -13.05 -14.62 0.77
C GLY A 20 -13.37 -15.97 0.15
N GLU A 21 -14.31 -15.97 -0.80
CA GLU A 21 -14.56 -17.13 -1.66
C GLU A 21 -13.30 -17.54 -2.42
N GLY A 22 -12.56 -18.50 -1.86
CA GLY A 22 -11.34 -19.05 -2.44
C GLY A 22 -10.05 -18.31 -2.09
N PHE A 23 -10.03 -17.45 -1.08
CA PHE A 23 -8.78 -16.80 -0.63
C PHE A 23 -8.77 -16.40 0.85
N SER A 24 -7.59 -16.19 1.41
CA SER A 24 -7.37 -15.67 2.76
C SER A 24 -6.49 -14.43 2.75
N ILE A 25 -6.64 -13.55 3.74
CA ILE A 25 -5.86 -12.33 3.91
C ILE A 25 -5.16 -12.37 5.26
N ALA A 26 -3.84 -12.20 5.24
CA ALA A 26 -3.00 -11.97 6.42
C ALA A 26 -2.31 -10.61 6.31
N HIS A 27 -2.16 -9.92 7.42
CA HIS A 27 -1.53 -8.60 7.48
C HIS A 27 -0.23 -8.72 8.25
N TYR A 28 0.83 -8.11 7.73
CA TYR A 28 2.16 -8.11 8.33
C TYR A 28 2.60 -6.67 8.49
N ALA A 29 3.20 -6.34 9.63
CA ALA A 29 3.74 -5.02 9.87
C ALA A 29 5.23 -5.06 10.16
N ALA A 30 5.90 -4.01 9.72
CA ALA A 30 7.26 -3.67 10.12
C ALA A 30 7.33 -2.17 10.39
N SER A 31 8.11 -1.79 11.40
CA SER A 31 8.31 -0.39 11.77
C SER A 31 9.78 -0.03 11.68
N LEU A 32 10.06 1.16 11.17
CA LEU A 32 11.41 1.70 11.03
C LEU A 32 11.39 3.24 10.97
N PRO A 33 12.51 3.91 11.31
CA PRO A 33 12.62 5.35 11.12
C PRO A 33 12.41 5.75 9.65
N VAL A 34 11.66 6.83 9.41
CA VAL A 34 11.41 7.34 8.04
C VAL A 34 12.72 7.65 7.32
N LYS A 35 13.72 8.19 8.03
CA LYS A 35 15.03 8.50 7.46
C LYS A 35 15.71 7.25 6.87
N GLU A 36 15.62 6.13 7.58
CA GLU A 36 16.13 4.84 7.10
C GLU A 36 15.33 4.36 5.90
N TYR A 37 13.99 4.42 5.98
CA TYR A 37 13.12 4.01 4.88
C TYR A 37 13.38 4.82 3.60
N VAL A 38 13.54 6.14 3.71
CA VAL A 38 13.90 7.03 2.59
C VAL A 38 15.26 6.64 2.02
N THR A 39 16.26 6.43 2.86
CA THR A 39 17.64 6.15 2.42
C THR A 39 17.73 4.81 1.69
N ASP A 40 17.10 3.76 2.24
CA ASP A 40 17.27 2.41 1.74
C ASP A 40 16.20 1.99 0.72
N TYR A 41 15.01 2.60 0.72
CA TYR A 41 13.87 2.10 -0.05
C TYR A 41 13.26 3.13 -1.01
N ARG A 42 13.85 4.32 -1.15
CA ARG A 42 13.34 5.35 -2.06
C ARG A 42 14.30 5.62 -3.20
N ASP A 43 13.77 5.62 -4.41
CA ASP A 43 14.44 6.05 -5.63
C ASP A 43 13.41 6.85 -6.45
N GLU A 44 13.31 8.15 -6.14
CA GLU A 44 12.27 8.99 -6.72
C GLU A 44 12.34 9.03 -8.24
N GLU A 45 13.53 9.17 -8.82
CA GLU A 45 13.69 9.23 -10.27
C GLU A 45 13.16 7.96 -10.94
N LYS A 46 13.58 6.79 -10.44
CA LYS A 46 13.16 5.49 -10.98
C LYS A 46 11.65 5.28 -10.83
N PHE A 47 11.11 5.46 -9.63
CA PHE A 47 9.71 5.13 -9.36
C PHE A 47 8.72 6.16 -9.92
N ILE A 48 9.11 7.44 -10.01
CA ILE A 48 8.33 8.42 -10.77
C ILE A 48 8.44 8.15 -12.28
N GLY A 49 9.58 7.65 -12.76
CA GLY A 49 9.75 7.12 -14.11
C GLY A 49 8.75 6.00 -14.44
N PHE A 50 8.55 5.05 -13.53
CA PHE A 50 7.50 4.03 -13.65
C PHE A 50 6.10 4.61 -13.53
N CYS A 51 5.87 5.57 -12.63
CA CYS A 51 4.57 6.23 -12.51
C CYS A 51 4.17 6.88 -13.83
N LYS A 52 5.08 7.56 -14.55
CA LYS A 52 4.80 8.19 -15.86
C LYS A 52 4.31 7.20 -16.93
N GLN A 53 4.65 5.92 -16.81
CA GLN A 53 4.21 4.86 -17.72
C GLN A 53 2.86 4.25 -17.28
N CYS A 54 2.41 4.53 -16.05
CA CYS A 54 1.13 4.08 -15.54
C CYS A 54 -0.01 4.97 -16.03
N ARG A 55 -1.11 4.35 -16.49
CA ARG A 55 -2.35 5.04 -16.91
C ARG A 55 -2.99 5.96 -15.86
N ARG A 56 -2.55 5.92 -14.60
CA ARG A 56 -3.06 6.77 -13.50
C ARG A 56 -2.27 8.07 -13.34
N TYR A 57 -1.12 8.19 -13.98
CA TYR A 57 -0.31 9.40 -13.91
C TYR A 57 -1.08 10.61 -14.43
N GLY A 58 -1.15 11.66 -13.64
CA GLY A 58 -1.89 12.88 -13.97
C GLY A 58 -3.41 12.71 -14.02
N THR A 59 -3.99 11.55 -13.71
CA THR A 59 -5.45 11.32 -13.81
C THR A 59 -6.17 11.29 -12.46
N THR A 60 -5.43 11.17 -11.36
CA THR A 60 -5.98 11.12 -9.98
C THR A 60 -5.08 11.90 -9.03
N TRP A 61 -5.68 12.55 -8.03
CA TRP A 61 -4.95 13.29 -6.98
C TRP A 61 -4.11 12.39 -6.06
N THR A 62 -4.28 11.07 -6.13
CA THR A 62 -3.45 10.09 -5.42
C THR A 62 -2.14 9.77 -6.14
N CYS A 63 -1.94 10.25 -7.37
CA CYS A 63 -0.78 9.94 -8.21
C CYS A 63 -0.08 11.22 -8.70
N PRO A 64 1.20 11.16 -9.09
CA PRO A 64 1.95 12.34 -9.52
C PRO A 64 1.48 12.83 -10.91
N PRO A 65 1.86 14.05 -11.35
CA PRO A 65 2.79 14.97 -10.68
C PRO A 65 2.15 15.73 -9.52
N TYR A 66 2.94 16.00 -8.49
CA TYR A 66 2.54 16.83 -7.36
C TYR A 66 3.12 18.23 -7.49
N ASP A 67 2.45 19.20 -6.87
CA ASP A 67 2.84 20.60 -6.74
C ASP A 67 3.55 20.88 -5.41
N PHE A 68 3.88 19.82 -4.65
CA PHE A 68 4.63 19.88 -3.40
C PHE A 68 5.92 19.05 -3.49
N ASP A 69 6.87 19.38 -2.61
CA ASP A 69 8.11 18.63 -2.43
C ASP A 69 7.82 17.33 -1.66
N THR A 70 7.90 16.20 -2.36
CA THR A 70 7.64 14.86 -1.82
C THR A 70 8.64 14.46 -0.74
N THR A 71 9.89 14.92 -0.83
CA THR A 71 10.93 14.64 0.16
C THR A 71 10.60 15.36 1.47
N ARG A 72 10.32 16.66 1.42
CA ARG A 72 9.90 17.43 2.61
C ARG A 72 8.59 16.91 3.21
N TYR A 73 7.66 16.47 2.36
CA TYR A 73 6.39 15.87 2.79
C TYR A 73 6.59 14.58 3.59
N ILE A 74 7.53 13.72 3.17
CA ILE A 74 7.84 12.46 3.84
C ILE A 74 8.70 12.67 5.09
N GLU A 75 9.76 13.47 5.00
CA GLU A 75 10.75 13.65 6.07
C GLU A 75 10.24 14.48 7.26
N ALA A 76 9.01 15.00 7.17
CA ALA A 76 8.29 15.61 8.29
C ALA A 76 7.93 14.62 9.41
N TYR A 77 8.10 13.31 9.18
CA TYR A 77 7.74 12.25 10.13
C TYR A 77 8.97 11.48 10.61
N ARG A 78 8.93 11.02 11.87
CA ARG A 78 10.01 10.24 12.49
C ARG A 78 9.95 8.76 12.14
N GLN A 79 8.76 8.16 12.22
CA GLN A 79 8.55 6.72 12.13
C GLN A 79 7.65 6.35 10.97
N ALA A 80 7.96 5.22 10.32
CA ALA A 80 7.14 4.58 9.31
C ALA A 80 6.68 3.22 9.83
N ILE A 81 5.37 2.99 9.80
CA ILE A 81 4.73 1.70 10.02
C ILE A 81 4.27 1.20 8.66
N ILE A 82 4.93 0.17 8.14
CA ILE A 82 4.62 -0.46 6.86
C ILE A 82 3.70 -1.64 7.11
N ILE A 83 2.58 -1.71 6.38
CA ILE A 83 1.66 -2.85 6.44
C ILE A 83 1.56 -3.50 5.06
N GLY A 84 1.99 -4.76 4.99
CA GLY A 84 1.76 -5.65 3.86
C GLY A 84 0.57 -6.56 4.09
N SER A 85 -0.42 -6.52 3.21
CA SER A 85 -1.55 -7.44 3.22
C SER A 85 -1.33 -8.51 2.16
N LYS A 86 -1.06 -9.74 2.58
CA LYS A 86 -0.84 -10.90 1.71
C LYS A 86 -2.18 -11.60 1.48
N ILE A 87 -2.64 -11.62 0.22
CA ILE A 87 -3.88 -12.28 -0.19
C ILE A 87 -3.52 -13.58 -0.89
N VAL A 88 -3.76 -14.72 -0.23
CA VAL A 88 -3.43 -16.07 -0.74
C VAL A 88 -4.65 -16.71 -1.37
N PHE A 89 -4.56 -17.08 -2.64
CA PHE A 89 -5.62 -17.74 -3.40
C PHE A 89 -5.45 -19.26 -3.34
N ASN A 90 -6.52 -19.97 -2.93
CA ASN A 90 -6.47 -21.43 -2.83
C ASN A 90 -6.35 -22.09 -4.22
N ALA A 91 -5.94 -23.35 -4.25
CA ALA A 91 -5.69 -24.08 -5.50
C ALA A 91 -6.95 -24.17 -6.39
N GLU A 92 -8.11 -24.43 -5.79
CA GLU A 92 -9.40 -24.50 -6.50
C GLU A 92 -9.74 -23.18 -7.21
N LYS A 93 -9.58 -22.04 -6.53
CA LYS A 93 -9.86 -20.72 -7.08
C LYS A 93 -8.92 -20.37 -8.22
N ARG A 94 -7.64 -20.74 -8.09
CA ARG A 94 -6.65 -20.55 -9.16
C ARG A 94 -6.98 -21.41 -10.37
N ALA A 95 -7.31 -22.69 -10.17
CA ALA A 95 -7.71 -23.61 -11.24
C ALA A 95 -8.99 -23.16 -11.95
N ALA A 96 -9.94 -22.55 -11.23
CA ALA A 96 -11.17 -21.99 -11.80
C ALA A 96 -10.94 -20.72 -12.63
N CYS A 97 -9.82 -20.01 -12.46
CA CYS A 97 -9.48 -18.82 -13.25
C CYS A 97 -8.81 -19.22 -14.57
N THR A 98 -9.60 -19.62 -15.56
CA THR A 98 -9.10 -20.10 -16.86
C THR A 98 -8.82 -18.98 -17.87
N THR A 99 -9.15 -17.73 -17.57
CA THR A 99 -8.87 -16.56 -18.42
C THR A 99 -8.21 -15.43 -17.65
N ALA A 100 -7.50 -14.55 -18.37
CA ALA A 100 -6.85 -13.38 -17.80
C ALA A 100 -7.86 -12.42 -17.15
N GLU A 101 -9.04 -12.25 -17.74
CA GLU A 101 -10.10 -11.41 -17.19
C GLU A 101 -10.61 -11.97 -15.85
N ALA A 102 -10.78 -13.30 -15.76
CA ALA A 102 -11.20 -13.97 -14.53
C ALA A 102 -10.14 -13.86 -13.43
N ALA A 103 -8.86 -14.03 -13.79
CA ALA A 103 -7.74 -13.84 -12.88
C ALA A 103 -7.66 -12.38 -12.36
N ILE A 104 -7.73 -11.40 -13.26
CA ILE A 104 -7.72 -9.97 -12.91
C ILE A 104 -8.91 -9.61 -12.02
N LYS A 105 -10.11 -10.11 -12.33
CA LYS A 105 -11.31 -9.86 -11.52
C LYS A 105 -11.16 -10.45 -10.12
N THR A 106 -10.67 -11.69 -10.01
CA THR A 106 -10.44 -12.37 -8.73
C THR A 106 -9.39 -11.65 -7.89
N ALA A 107 -8.26 -11.28 -8.50
CA ALA A 107 -7.21 -10.51 -7.85
C ALA A 107 -7.73 -9.16 -7.33
N LYS A 108 -8.52 -8.44 -8.14
CA LYS A 108 -9.16 -7.17 -7.73
C LYS A 108 -10.12 -7.34 -6.57
N THR A 109 -10.91 -8.41 -6.53
CA THR A 109 -11.79 -8.69 -5.39
C THR A 109 -10.99 -8.88 -4.11
N GLY A 110 -9.91 -9.68 -4.17
CA GLY A 110 -9.00 -9.89 -3.03
C GLY A 110 -8.35 -8.58 -2.57
N MET A 111 -7.79 -7.81 -3.51
CA MET A 111 -7.20 -6.49 -3.20
C MET A 111 -8.21 -5.54 -2.58
N ALA A 112 -9.44 -5.45 -3.10
CA ALA A 112 -10.45 -4.53 -2.59
C ALA A 112 -10.84 -4.84 -1.14
N GLN A 113 -10.92 -6.13 -0.78
CA GLN A 113 -11.19 -6.54 0.60
C GLN A 113 -10.03 -6.23 1.53
N ALA A 114 -8.80 -6.57 1.13
CA ALA A 114 -7.60 -6.24 1.90
C ALA A 114 -7.48 -4.72 2.11
N PHE A 115 -7.65 -3.93 1.04
CA PHE A 115 -7.63 -2.47 1.11
C PHE A 115 -8.69 -1.92 2.04
N LYS A 116 -9.90 -2.46 2.04
CA LYS A 116 -10.98 -1.99 2.92
C LYS A 116 -10.63 -2.15 4.40
N VAL A 117 -10.08 -3.30 4.78
CA VAL A 117 -9.67 -3.59 6.17
C VAL A 117 -8.50 -2.72 6.57
N VAL A 118 -7.39 -2.76 5.82
CA VAL A 118 -6.16 -2.02 6.18
C VAL A 118 -6.35 -0.50 6.12
N THR A 119 -7.15 0.01 5.17
CA THR A 119 -7.46 1.45 5.10
C THR A 119 -8.25 1.89 6.32
N ARG A 120 -9.25 1.12 6.75
CA ARG A 120 -10.02 1.47 7.96
C ARG A 120 -9.12 1.53 9.19
N PHE A 121 -8.23 0.56 9.33
CA PHE A 121 -7.27 0.49 10.42
C PHE A 121 -6.30 1.69 10.42
N LEU A 122 -5.63 1.94 9.30
CA LEU A 122 -4.70 3.06 9.16
C LEU A 122 -5.38 4.41 9.39
N ARG A 123 -6.62 4.59 8.90
CA ARG A 123 -7.41 5.81 9.15
C ARG A 123 -7.83 5.98 10.59
N MET A 124 -8.10 4.88 11.30
CA MET A 124 -8.33 4.93 12.73
C MET A 124 -7.07 5.41 13.44
N LEU A 125 -5.89 4.85 13.13
CA LEU A 125 -4.62 5.30 13.70
C LEU A 125 -4.33 6.77 13.37
N GLU A 126 -4.46 7.18 12.12
CA GLU A 126 -4.26 8.58 11.69
C GLU A 126 -5.19 9.56 12.39
N LYS A 127 -6.41 9.13 12.79
CA LYS A 127 -7.32 9.96 13.57
C LYS A 127 -6.94 10.02 15.05
N THR A 128 -6.46 8.90 15.59
CA THR A 128 -6.07 8.77 17.01
C THR A 128 -4.77 9.51 17.31
N TYR A 129 -3.83 9.46 16.38
CA TYR A 129 -2.51 10.08 16.50
C TYR A 129 -2.42 11.27 15.55
N PRO A 130 -2.48 12.52 16.05
CA PRO A 130 -2.19 13.70 15.22
C PRO A 130 -0.77 13.60 14.65
N ASP A 131 -0.39 14.51 13.74
CA ASP A 131 0.95 14.48 13.11
C ASP A 131 1.31 13.10 12.52
N SER A 132 0.31 12.45 11.94
CA SER A 132 0.42 11.17 11.25
C SER A 132 -0.27 11.24 9.90
N ILE A 133 0.22 10.47 8.92
CA ILE A 133 -0.37 10.42 7.59
C ILE A 133 -0.34 9.02 6.99
N CYS A 134 -1.48 8.61 6.42
CA CYS A 134 -1.57 7.33 5.74
C CYS A 134 -1.02 7.41 4.30
N PHE A 135 -0.28 6.39 3.88
CA PHE A 135 -0.06 6.10 2.47
C PHE A 135 -0.98 4.96 2.06
N LEU A 136 -2.02 5.33 1.30
CA LEU A 136 -3.06 4.42 0.84
C LEU A 136 -2.86 4.27 -0.66
N GLY A 137 -2.80 3.01 -1.12
CA GLY A 137 -2.50 2.68 -2.51
C GLY A 137 -3.38 3.41 -3.54
N THR A 138 -3.07 3.18 -4.82
CA THR A 138 -3.51 4.03 -5.94
C THR A 138 -5.02 4.04 -6.28
N HIS A 139 -5.91 3.50 -5.44
CA HIS A 139 -7.34 3.45 -5.66
C HIS A 139 -8.11 4.38 -4.70
N CYS A 140 -8.23 5.66 -5.09
CA CYS A 140 -9.06 6.62 -4.36
C CYS A 140 -10.55 6.22 -4.42
N LEU A 141 -11.18 6.08 -3.25
CA LEU A 141 -12.60 5.72 -3.13
C LEU A 141 -13.50 6.90 -2.74
N LEU A 142 -12.95 8.10 -2.56
CA LEU A 142 -13.64 9.24 -1.93
C LEU A 142 -14.79 9.80 -2.79
N CYS A 143 -14.61 9.84 -4.11
CA CYS A 143 -15.60 10.39 -5.04
C CYS A 143 -16.67 9.36 -5.48
N GLY A 144 -16.65 8.14 -4.94
CA GLY A 144 -17.52 7.06 -5.39
C GLY A 144 -17.33 6.76 -6.88
N THR A 145 -18.40 6.87 -7.66
CA THR A 145 -18.39 6.64 -9.12
C THR A 145 -18.06 7.90 -9.93
N LEU A 146 -17.94 9.08 -9.30
CA LEU A 146 -17.66 10.33 -10.01
C LEU A 146 -16.20 10.36 -10.51
N PRO A 147 -15.94 10.82 -11.75
CA PRO A 147 -14.58 11.04 -12.23
C PRO A 147 -13.79 11.99 -11.33
N CYS A 148 -12.49 11.71 -11.20
CA CYS A 148 -11.58 12.56 -10.45
C CYS A 148 -11.50 13.95 -11.10
N THR A 149 -11.52 15.00 -10.29
CA THR A 149 -11.39 16.40 -10.76
C THR A 149 -10.03 16.69 -11.39
N ARG A 150 -9.02 15.87 -11.09
CA ARG A 150 -7.67 15.96 -11.68
C ARG A 150 -7.70 15.93 -13.21
N LEU A 151 -8.59 15.12 -13.81
CA LEU A 151 -8.77 15.04 -15.27
C LEU A 151 -9.20 16.37 -15.90
N LYS A 152 -9.77 17.29 -15.10
CA LYS A 152 -10.22 18.62 -15.53
C LYS A 152 -9.28 19.73 -15.06
N GLY A 153 -8.13 19.40 -14.46
CA GLY A 153 -7.23 20.38 -13.83
C GLY A 153 -7.82 21.09 -12.61
N LEU A 154 -8.89 20.55 -12.00
CA LEU A 154 -9.58 21.17 -10.87
C LEU A 154 -9.11 20.56 -9.53
N PRO A 155 -9.10 21.35 -8.43
CA PRO A 155 -8.73 20.86 -7.10
C PRO A 155 -9.50 19.61 -6.67
N CYS A 156 -8.91 18.81 -5.79
CA CYS A 156 -9.59 17.65 -5.21
C CYS A 156 -10.86 18.08 -4.46
N ARG A 157 -11.95 17.31 -4.58
CA ARG A 157 -13.17 17.53 -3.78
C ARG A 157 -13.00 17.20 -2.29
N HIS A 158 -11.90 16.50 -1.96
CA HIS A 158 -11.61 15.99 -0.63
C HIS A 158 -10.13 16.20 -0.28
N PRO A 159 -9.63 17.45 -0.28
CA PRO A 159 -8.20 17.74 -0.12
C PRO A 159 -7.65 17.20 1.21
N ASP A 160 -8.41 17.28 2.30
CA ASP A 160 -7.95 16.82 3.62
C ASP A 160 -7.95 15.29 3.75
N LYS A 161 -8.62 14.59 2.83
CA LYS A 161 -8.82 13.13 2.88
C LYS A 161 -8.04 12.38 1.82
N VAL A 162 -7.64 13.00 0.70
CA VAL A 162 -6.86 12.29 -0.32
C VAL A 162 -5.53 11.80 0.26
N ARG A 163 -5.09 10.59 -0.11
CA ARG A 163 -3.80 10.02 0.32
C ARG A 163 -3.06 9.44 -0.87
N HIS A 164 -1.74 9.57 -0.84
CA HIS A 164 -0.84 9.12 -1.89
C HIS A 164 -0.44 7.66 -1.66
N SER A 165 -0.02 6.97 -2.72
CA SER A 165 0.64 5.68 -2.56
C SER A 165 2.13 5.87 -2.28
N LEU A 166 2.79 4.84 -1.78
CA LEU A 166 4.22 4.86 -1.52
C LEU A 166 5.03 5.00 -2.83
N GLU A 167 4.63 4.28 -3.89
CA GLU A 167 5.27 4.36 -5.20
C GLU A 167 5.18 5.76 -5.79
N SER A 168 4.03 6.43 -5.60
CA SER A 168 3.80 7.76 -6.14
C SER A 168 4.69 8.84 -5.54
N VAL A 169 5.33 8.56 -4.40
CA VAL A 169 6.31 9.44 -3.75
C VAL A 169 7.73 8.85 -3.76
N GLY A 170 7.96 7.79 -4.54
CA GLY A 170 9.29 7.30 -4.88
C GLY A 170 9.74 6.00 -4.22
N PHE A 171 8.89 5.31 -3.44
CA PHE A 171 9.31 4.10 -2.72
C PHE A 171 9.25 2.81 -3.56
N ASP A 172 10.24 1.95 -3.35
CA ASP A 172 10.38 0.62 -3.95
C ASP A 172 9.57 -0.43 -3.18
N ILE A 173 8.33 -0.67 -3.61
CA ILE A 173 7.46 -1.68 -2.98
C ILE A 173 8.01 -3.11 -3.11
N GLY A 174 8.77 -3.41 -4.17
CA GLY A 174 9.41 -4.71 -4.32
C GLY A 174 10.45 -4.95 -3.24
N LYS A 175 11.36 -3.99 -3.07
CA LYS A 175 12.36 -4.04 -2.00
C LYS A 175 11.73 -3.99 -0.60
N THR A 176 10.70 -3.16 -0.41
CA THR A 176 9.97 -3.04 0.87
C THR A 176 9.37 -4.38 1.29
N THR A 177 8.66 -5.07 0.39
CA THR A 177 8.03 -6.35 0.71
C THR A 177 9.04 -7.46 0.95
N ASP A 178 10.09 -7.55 0.13
CA ASP A 178 11.17 -8.51 0.27
C ASP A 178 11.89 -8.34 1.62
N ARG A 179 12.39 -7.14 1.91
CA ARG A 179 13.32 -6.91 3.03
C ARG A 179 12.67 -6.57 4.36
N LEU A 180 11.52 -5.89 4.36
CA LEU A 180 10.85 -5.51 5.62
C LEU A 180 9.77 -6.51 6.04
N LEU A 181 9.19 -7.24 5.08
CA LEU A 181 8.04 -8.09 5.35
C LEU A 181 8.33 -9.58 5.09
N GLY A 182 9.45 -9.93 4.46
CA GLY A 182 9.76 -11.30 4.07
C GLY A 182 8.76 -11.87 3.06
N ILE A 183 8.16 -11.01 2.23
CA ILE A 183 7.17 -11.39 1.23
C ILE A 183 7.71 -11.08 -0.16
N GLU A 184 8.08 -12.10 -0.91
CA GLU A 184 8.41 -11.97 -2.34
C GLU A 184 7.19 -11.47 -3.13
N LEU A 185 7.34 -10.44 -3.97
CA LEU A 185 6.28 -10.03 -4.90
C LEU A 185 6.12 -11.03 -6.04
N LYS A 186 4.91 -11.57 -6.19
CA LYS A 186 4.54 -12.40 -7.35
C LYS A 186 3.84 -11.56 -8.40
N TRP A 187 4.28 -11.73 -9.65
CA TRP A 187 3.71 -11.10 -10.83
C TRP A 187 3.03 -12.16 -11.70
N SER A 188 1.88 -11.81 -12.29
CA SER A 188 1.24 -12.66 -13.29
C SER A 188 1.94 -12.40 -14.63
N ASN A 189 2.68 -13.39 -15.13
CA ASN A 189 3.45 -13.26 -16.38
C ASN A 189 2.68 -13.75 -17.61
N ASP A 190 1.68 -14.61 -17.42
CA ASP A 190 0.91 -15.30 -18.46
C ASP A 190 -0.60 -15.01 -18.38
N GLY A 191 -1.00 -14.06 -17.51
CA GLY A 191 -2.40 -13.77 -17.24
C GLY A 191 -3.07 -14.74 -16.26
N SER A 192 -2.36 -15.73 -15.73
CA SER A 192 -2.89 -16.65 -14.71
C SER A 192 -3.01 -15.98 -13.34
N LEU A 193 -3.89 -16.51 -12.49
CA LEU A 193 -3.98 -16.09 -11.10
C LEU A 193 -2.82 -16.70 -10.29
N VAL A 194 -1.90 -15.84 -9.85
CA VAL A 194 -0.78 -16.22 -8.99
C VAL A 194 -1.23 -16.74 -7.61
N GLU A 195 -0.34 -17.45 -6.92
CA GLU A 195 -0.60 -18.02 -5.58
C GLU A 195 -1.05 -16.96 -4.57
N TYR A 196 -0.43 -15.78 -4.60
CA TYR A 196 -0.82 -14.67 -3.76
C TYR A 196 -0.46 -13.35 -4.42
N ILE A 197 -1.11 -12.29 -3.97
CA ILE A 197 -0.74 -10.91 -4.26
C ILE A 197 -0.53 -10.15 -2.95
N THR A 198 0.21 -9.05 -3.01
CA THR A 198 0.52 -8.23 -1.83
C THR A 198 0.06 -6.80 -2.07
N VAL A 199 -0.64 -6.25 -1.09
CA VAL A 199 -0.96 -4.82 -1.02
C VAL A 199 -0.09 -4.20 0.05
N VAL A 200 0.63 -3.12 -0.28
CA VAL A 200 1.43 -2.37 0.69
C VAL A 200 0.82 -1.02 0.95
N THR A 201 0.73 -0.68 2.23
CA THR A 201 0.24 0.59 2.76
C THR A 201 1.12 1.00 3.93
N ALA A 202 1.03 2.26 4.37
CA ALA A 202 1.80 2.70 5.53
C ALA A 202 1.09 3.79 6.34
N LEU A 203 1.55 3.98 7.57
CA LEU A 203 1.35 5.18 8.37
C LEU A 203 2.71 5.79 8.66
N PHE A 204 2.93 7.05 8.30
CA PHE A 204 4.09 7.81 8.80
C PHE A 204 3.62 8.68 9.96
N THR A 205 4.41 8.76 11.04
CA THR A 205 3.98 9.39 12.29
C THR A 205 5.15 9.97 13.10
N ASN A 206 4.84 10.96 13.94
CA ASN A 206 5.73 11.47 14.99
C ASN A 206 5.45 10.88 16.38
N HIS A 207 4.58 9.88 16.46
CA HIS A 207 4.25 9.18 17.69
C HIS A 207 4.89 7.79 17.75
N ASP A 208 5.20 7.34 18.95
CA ASP A 208 5.52 5.94 19.19
C ASP A 208 4.21 5.19 19.40
N ILE A 209 3.82 4.40 18.39
CA ILE A 209 2.56 3.66 18.39
C ILE A 209 2.84 2.23 18.78
N ASP A 210 2.25 1.79 19.88
CA ASP A 210 2.29 0.38 20.28
C ASP A 210 1.30 -0.43 19.42
N LEU A 211 1.84 -1.34 18.61
CA LEU A 211 1.05 -2.27 17.81
C LEU A 211 0.78 -3.60 18.53
N SER A 212 1.33 -3.83 19.72
CA SER A 212 1.16 -5.07 20.49
C SER A 212 -0.31 -5.51 20.66
N PRO A 213 -1.30 -4.62 20.85
CA PRO A 213 -2.70 -5.04 20.96
C PRO A 213 -3.27 -5.65 19.66
N TYR A 214 -2.59 -5.43 18.53
CA TYR A 214 -2.97 -5.93 17.22
C TYR A 214 -2.07 -7.07 16.75
N MET A 215 -1.07 -7.51 17.53
CA MET A 215 -0.20 -8.61 17.12
C MET A 215 -0.87 -9.96 17.39
N ARG A 216 -0.56 -10.96 16.55
CA ARG A 216 -0.94 -12.37 16.78
C ARG A 216 0.14 -13.16 17.50
#